data_AF-A0A1U7NXQ1-F1
#
_entry.id   AF-A0A1U7NXQ1-F1
#
_cell.length_a   1.000
_cell.length_b   1.000
_cell.length_c   1.000
_cell.angle_alpha   90.00
_cell.angle_beta   90.00
_cell.angle_gamma   90.00
#
_symmetry.space_group_name_H-M   'P 1'
#
loop_
_entity.id
_entity.type
_entity.pdbx_description
1 polymer ?
#
loop_
_entity_poly.entity_id
_entity_poly.type
_entity_poly.pdbx_seq_one_letter_code
_entity_poly.pdbx_strand_id
1 'polypeptide(L)'
;MLACFALGGGLTQTAAAPGPPSAADRDRDGYPDAAELVGQDRANFADWFAAVAESQYYGMNADWKPEDRDCGGLLRYAFTNALMPHDAAWFAKFRYLPRPKLGPVQAFSYPLPVISRSVFRVAGGAYQSGDIGAGKLVGRTGVQYLSTYSMVRVSRDMQQARRGDLLIFIRPGQRSYHSMVYLGDGKVVYHTGASPAEGGEVRLLTVQSLLRYAERAFHPASSNPSFLGVYRWKIAD
;
A
#
# COMPACT_ATOMS: atom_id res chain seq x y z
N MET A 1 -53.89 -51.68 6.55
CA MET A 1 -52.61 -51.07 7.00
C MET A 1 -52.53 -49.67 6.41
N LEU A 2 -52.90 -48.65 7.17
CA LEU A 2 -52.69 -47.23 6.84
C LEU A 2 -51.26 -46.86 7.22
N ALA A 3 -50.51 -46.21 6.33
CA ALA A 3 -49.22 -45.59 6.65
C ALA A 3 -49.29 -44.09 6.32
N CYS A 4 -49.24 -43.26 7.37
CA CYS A 4 -49.09 -41.81 7.28
C CYS A 4 -47.64 -41.45 6.94
N PHE A 5 -47.42 -40.67 5.88
CA PHE A 5 -46.15 -39.98 5.64
C PHE A 5 -46.21 -38.58 6.24
N ALA A 6 -45.37 -38.32 7.25
CA ALA A 6 -45.14 -36.98 7.77
C ALA A 6 -44.00 -36.31 6.97
N LEU A 7 -44.33 -35.21 6.28
CA LEU A 7 -43.35 -34.33 5.64
C LEU A 7 -42.73 -33.42 6.71
N GLY A 8 -41.46 -33.65 7.04
CA GLY A 8 -40.67 -32.77 7.90
C GLY A 8 -40.25 -31.50 7.15
N GLY A 9 -40.79 -30.36 7.56
CA GLY A 9 -40.36 -29.05 7.08
C GLY A 9 -38.98 -28.68 7.66
N GLY A 10 -37.96 -28.65 6.81
CA GLY A 10 -36.65 -28.10 7.15
C GLY A 10 -36.72 -26.57 7.20
N LEU A 11 -36.56 -25.99 8.39
CA LEU A 11 -36.37 -24.57 8.57
C LEU A 11 -34.99 -24.19 8.00
N THR A 12 -34.98 -23.51 6.86
CA THR A 12 -33.80 -22.81 6.34
C THR A 12 -33.44 -21.67 7.29
N GLN A 13 -32.33 -21.82 8.01
CA GLN A 13 -31.76 -20.77 8.84
C GLN A 13 -31.14 -19.72 7.92
N THR A 14 -31.83 -18.61 7.71
CA THR A 14 -31.30 -17.44 7.03
C THR A 14 -30.19 -16.83 7.89
N ALA A 15 -28.94 -16.97 7.44
CA ALA A 15 -27.82 -16.26 8.03
C ALA A 15 -28.10 -14.75 7.96
N ALA A 16 -28.13 -14.08 9.12
CA ALA A 16 -28.29 -12.63 9.19
C ALA A 16 -27.15 -11.96 8.43
N ALA A 17 -27.48 -10.94 7.63
CA ALA A 17 -26.47 -10.14 6.95
C ALA A 17 -25.46 -9.59 7.97
N PRO A 18 -24.15 -9.63 7.68
CA PRO A 18 -23.15 -9.08 8.58
C PRO A 18 -23.46 -7.61 8.87
N GLY A 19 -23.37 -7.21 10.14
CA GLY A 19 -23.54 -5.82 10.56
C GLY A 19 -22.50 -4.88 9.94
N PRO A 20 -22.68 -3.56 10.07
CA PRO A 20 -21.75 -2.59 9.50
C PRO A 20 -20.33 -2.79 10.06
N PRO A 21 -19.28 -2.56 9.26
CA PRO A 21 -17.89 -2.72 9.68
C PRO A 21 -17.57 -1.84 10.89
N SER A 22 -16.88 -2.42 11.88
CA SER A 22 -16.58 -1.77 13.16
C SER A 22 -15.48 -0.71 13.02
N ALA A 23 -15.65 0.41 13.73
CA ALA A 23 -14.66 1.49 13.85
C ALA A 23 -13.65 1.27 15.00
N ALA A 24 -13.62 0.07 15.59
CA ALA A 24 -12.65 -0.26 16.64
C ALA A 24 -11.23 -0.33 16.07
N ASP A 25 -10.25 0.12 16.86
CA ASP A 25 -8.82 0.00 16.63
C ASP A 25 -8.23 -0.66 17.89
N ARG A 26 -8.07 -1.98 17.84
CA ARG A 26 -7.75 -2.81 19.02
C ARG A 26 -6.26 -2.82 19.34
N ASP A 27 -5.41 -2.77 18.33
CA ASP A 27 -3.96 -2.75 18.48
C ASP A 27 -3.38 -1.32 18.60
N ARG A 28 -4.22 -0.31 18.37
CA ARG A 28 -3.97 1.13 18.55
C ARG A 28 -2.94 1.65 17.55
N ASP A 29 -2.90 1.05 16.36
CA ASP A 29 -1.95 1.39 15.31
C ASP A 29 -2.35 2.65 14.52
N GLY A 30 -3.60 3.10 14.67
CA GLY A 30 -4.17 4.27 14.00
C GLY A 30 -5.11 3.94 12.83
N TYR A 31 -5.38 2.67 12.56
CA TYR A 31 -6.37 2.20 11.61
C TYR A 31 -7.49 1.45 12.34
N PRO A 32 -8.76 1.58 11.90
CA PRO A 32 -9.79 0.69 12.40
C PRO A 32 -9.53 -0.73 11.88
N ASP A 33 -9.72 -1.75 12.71
CA ASP A 33 -9.48 -3.17 12.40
C ASP A 33 -10.20 -3.59 11.10
N ALA A 34 -11.36 -3.00 10.80
CA ALA A 34 -12.13 -3.29 9.58
C ALA A 34 -11.48 -2.76 8.28
N ALA A 35 -10.47 -1.90 8.39
CA ALA A 35 -9.68 -1.37 7.28
C ALA A 35 -8.30 -2.04 7.15
N GLU A 36 -8.03 -3.06 7.98
CA GLU A 36 -6.78 -3.81 7.97
C GLU A 36 -6.93 -5.17 7.28
N LEU A 37 -5.86 -5.60 6.64
CA LEU A 37 -5.77 -6.89 5.96
C LEU A 37 -5.23 -7.94 6.91
N VAL A 38 -5.80 -9.14 6.82
CA VAL A 38 -5.43 -10.28 7.67
C VAL A 38 -5.10 -11.51 6.81
N GLY A 39 -4.29 -12.41 7.37
CA GLY A 39 -3.94 -13.68 6.72
C GLY A 39 -3.35 -13.47 5.32
N GLN A 40 -3.86 -14.21 4.34
CA GLN A 40 -3.36 -14.21 2.96
C GLN A 40 -3.52 -12.85 2.26
N ASP A 41 -4.47 -12.02 2.67
CA ASP A 41 -4.72 -10.74 2.02
C ASP A 41 -3.57 -9.73 2.20
N ARG A 42 -2.78 -9.87 3.28
CA ARG A 42 -1.54 -9.08 3.44
C ARG A 42 -0.56 -9.32 2.30
N ALA A 43 -0.35 -10.60 1.97
CA ALA A 43 0.53 -11.00 0.88
C ALA A 43 -0.07 -10.67 -0.50
N ASN A 44 -1.38 -10.83 -0.68
CA ASN A 44 -2.09 -10.42 -1.89
C ASN A 44 -1.88 -8.92 -2.15
N PHE A 45 -2.17 -8.07 -1.16
CA PHE A 45 -1.97 -6.64 -1.28
C PHE A 45 -0.51 -6.29 -1.62
N ALA A 46 0.46 -6.85 -0.90
CA ALA A 46 1.88 -6.58 -1.14
C ALA A 46 2.32 -6.93 -2.57
N ASP A 47 1.85 -8.04 -3.12
CA ASP A 47 2.18 -8.48 -4.46
C ASP A 47 1.54 -7.60 -5.56
N TRP A 48 0.26 -7.26 -5.39
CA TRP A 48 -0.47 -6.35 -6.29
C TRP A 48 0.07 -4.92 -6.21
N PHE A 49 0.37 -4.43 -5.02
CA PHE A 49 1.02 -3.13 -4.80
C PHE A 49 2.34 -3.05 -5.55
N ALA A 50 3.21 -4.06 -5.41
CA ALA A 50 4.48 -4.11 -6.13
C ALA A 50 4.29 -4.21 -7.66
N ALA A 51 3.32 -4.99 -8.14
CA ALA A 51 3.02 -5.11 -9.57
C ALA A 51 2.54 -3.78 -10.19
N VAL A 52 1.66 -3.06 -9.50
CA VAL A 52 1.16 -1.75 -9.95
C VAL A 52 2.25 -0.68 -9.88
N ALA A 53 3.11 -0.70 -8.87
CA ALA A 53 4.24 0.21 -8.79
C ALA A 53 5.22 -0.04 -9.96
N GLU A 54 5.53 -1.30 -10.24
CA GLU A 54 6.43 -1.69 -11.34
C GLU A 54 5.83 -1.34 -12.71
N SER A 55 4.51 -1.49 -12.91
CA SER A 55 3.88 -1.19 -14.20
C SER A 55 4.12 0.26 -14.66
N GLN A 56 4.28 1.20 -13.72
CA GLN A 56 4.49 2.61 -14.05
C GLN A 56 5.84 2.87 -14.72
N TYR A 57 6.81 1.96 -14.62
CA TYR A 57 8.07 2.01 -15.38
C TYR A 57 7.83 1.80 -16.88
N TYR A 58 6.94 0.88 -17.25
CA TYR A 58 6.66 0.55 -18.66
C TYR A 58 5.74 1.56 -19.35
N GLY A 59 5.08 2.41 -18.55
CA GLY A 59 4.30 3.54 -19.00
C GLY A 59 3.45 4.04 -17.85
N MET A 60 3.69 5.29 -17.42
CA MET A 60 2.84 5.91 -16.40
C MET A 60 1.41 5.99 -16.92
N ASN A 61 0.47 5.46 -16.16
CA ASN A 61 -0.92 5.43 -16.58
C ASN A 61 -1.49 6.85 -16.70
N ALA A 62 -2.41 7.05 -17.64
CA ALA A 62 -3.00 8.37 -17.91
C ALA A 62 -3.81 8.92 -16.72
N ASP A 63 -4.37 8.05 -15.88
CA ASP A 63 -5.09 8.41 -14.66
C ASP A 63 -4.18 8.77 -13.47
N TRP A 64 -2.87 8.47 -13.56
CA TRP A 64 -1.89 9.02 -12.61
C TRP A 64 -1.57 10.46 -12.99
N LYS A 65 -2.31 11.39 -12.39
CA LYS A 65 -2.29 12.80 -12.78
C LYS A 65 -0.93 13.46 -12.55
N PRO A 66 -0.49 14.40 -13.41
CA PRO A 66 0.80 15.08 -13.29
C PRO A 66 1.06 15.69 -11.91
N GLU A 67 0.05 16.28 -11.29
CA GLU A 67 0.14 16.87 -9.95
C GLU A 67 0.40 15.83 -8.85
N ASP A 68 0.34 14.53 -9.14
CA ASP A 68 0.64 13.42 -8.23
C ASP A 68 1.89 12.64 -8.66
N ARG A 69 2.63 13.05 -9.69
CA ARG A 69 3.81 12.32 -10.18
C ARG A 69 5.06 12.69 -9.40
N ASP A 70 5.19 12.06 -8.24
CA ASP A 70 6.38 12.11 -7.39
C ASP A 70 6.60 10.76 -6.70
N CYS A 71 7.69 10.62 -5.94
CA CYS A 71 8.02 9.39 -5.23
C CYS A 71 6.91 8.91 -4.27
N GLY A 72 6.23 9.82 -3.56
CA GLY A 72 5.12 9.47 -2.68
C GLY A 72 3.83 9.21 -3.44
N GLY A 73 3.61 9.88 -4.57
CA GLY A 73 2.49 9.68 -5.45
C GLY A 73 2.52 8.31 -6.14
N LEU A 74 3.70 7.78 -6.46
CA LEU A 74 3.85 6.40 -6.91
C LEU A 74 3.29 5.43 -5.85
N LEU A 75 3.65 5.65 -4.57
CA LEU A 75 3.16 4.83 -3.46
C LEU A 75 1.64 4.93 -3.32
N ARG A 76 1.09 6.16 -3.34
CA ARG A 76 -0.35 6.39 -3.18
C ARG A 76 -1.15 5.81 -4.34
N TYR A 77 -0.64 5.95 -5.57
CA TYR A 77 -1.25 5.38 -6.77
C TYR A 77 -1.26 3.86 -6.70
N ALA A 78 -0.11 3.23 -6.39
CA ALA A 78 0.00 1.78 -6.28
C ALA A 78 -0.85 1.22 -5.14
N PHE A 79 -0.87 1.88 -3.97
CA PHE A 79 -1.68 1.49 -2.82
C PHE A 79 -3.17 1.41 -3.20
N THR A 80 -3.69 2.51 -3.76
CA THR A 80 -5.11 2.61 -4.11
C THR A 80 -5.49 1.55 -5.14
N ASN A 81 -4.67 1.40 -6.18
CA ASN A 81 -4.92 0.47 -7.27
C ASN A 81 -4.77 -1.00 -6.90
N ALA A 82 -3.90 -1.33 -5.95
CA ALA A 82 -3.80 -2.68 -5.41
C ALA A 82 -5.10 -3.14 -4.73
N LEU A 83 -5.88 -2.19 -4.22
CA LEU A 83 -7.15 -2.43 -3.53
C LEU A 83 -8.38 -2.17 -4.42
N MET A 84 -8.24 -1.59 -5.61
CA MET A 84 -9.39 -1.39 -6.52
C MET A 84 -9.92 -2.73 -7.04
N PRO A 85 -11.20 -2.79 -7.46
CA PRO A 85 -11.69 -3.92 -8.25
C PRO A 85 -10.86 -4.09 -9.52
N HIS A 86 -10.29 -5.28 -9.73
CA HIS A 86 -9.48 -5.61 -10.92
C HIS A 86 -10.37 -6.07 -12.08
N ASP A 87 -11.28 -5.20 -12.52
CA ASP A 87 -12.14 -5.44 -13.68
C ASP A 87 -11.42 -5.16 -15.01
N ALA A 88 -12.10 -5.40 -16.13
CA ALA A 88 -11.54 -5.20 -17.46
C ALA A 88 -11.11 -3.74 -17.72
N ALA A 89 -11.84 -2.76 -17.19
CA ALA A 89 -11.50 -1.35 -17.35
C ALA A 89 -10.24 -0.99 -16.54
N TRP A 90 -10.10 -1.57 -15.35
CA TRP A 90 -8.90 -1.45 -14.54
C TRP A 90 -7.68 -2.04 -15.26
N PHE A 91 -7.78 -3.22 -15.88
CA PHE A 91 -6.67 -3.80 -16.64
C PHE A 91 -6.32 -2.98 -17.89
N ALA A 92 -7.33 -2.45 -18.59
CA ALA A 92 -7.15 -1.73 -19.86
C ALA A 92 -6.30 -0.46 -19.75
N LYS A 93 -6.14 0.12 -18.55
CA LYS A 93 -5.32 1.33 -18.37
C LYS A 93 -3.82 1.07 -18.32
N PHE A 94 -3.40 -0.17 -18.06
CA PHE A 94 -1.99 -0.51 -17.96
C PHE A 94 -1.42 -0.82 -19.34
N ARG A 95 -0.39 -0.09 -19.74
CA ARG A 95 0.39 -0.42 -20.95
C ARG A 95 1.02 -1.81 -20.83
N TYR A 96 1.56 -2.10 -19.65
CA TYR A 96 2.04 -3.43 -19.26
C TYR A 96 1.95 -3.55 -17.74
N LEU A 97 1.25 -4.58 -17.27
CA LEU A 97 1.18 -4.94 -15.86
C LEU A 97 1.95 -6.24 -15.65
N PRO A 98 3.07 -6.23 -14.92
CA PRO A 98 3.71 -7.46 -14.47
C PRO A 98 2.69 -8.34 -13.75
N ARG A 99 2.56 -9.59 -14.18
CA ARG A 99 1.52 -10.49 -13.65
C ARG A 99 1.77 -10.73 -12.15
N PRO A 100 0.81 -10.38 -11.28
CA PRO A 100 0.87 -10.76 -9.87
C PRO A 100 0.99 -12.29 -9.72
N LYS A 101 1.79 -12.73 -8.74
CA LYS A 101 1.96 -14.14 -8.37
C LYS A 101 0.77 -14.65 -7.54
N LEU A 102 0.08 -13.75 -6.82
CA LEU A 102 -1.03 -14.05 -5.93
C LEU A 102 -2.36 -13.51 -6.45
N GLY A 103 -3.47 -14.02 -5.90
CA GLY A 103 -4.81 -13.52 -6.17
C GLY A 103 -5.03 -12.11 -5.60
N PRO A 104 -6.13 -11.43 -5.98
CA PRO A 104 -6.45 -10.11 -5.45
C PRO A 104 -6.88 -10.17 -3.98
N VAL A 105 -6.88 -9.03 -3.30
CA VAL A 105 -7.43 -8.89 -1.94
C VAL A 105 -8.91 -9.29 -1.94
N GLN A 106 -9.33 -10.08 -0.95
CA GLN A 106 -10.70 -10.59 -0.84
C GLN A 106 -11.53 -9.86 0.23
N ALA A 107 -10.90 -9.39 1.31
CA ALA A 107 -11.61 -8.82 2.45
C ALA A 107 -12.42 -7.56 2.10
N PHE A 108 -11.86 -6.69 1.26
CA PHE A 108 -12.50 -5.46 0.80
C PHE A 108 -11.84 -4.90 -0.45
N SER A 109 -12.50 -3.94 -1.09
CA SER A 109 -11.94 -3.11 -2.16
C SER A 109 -11.91 -1.64 -1.75
N TYR A 110 -11.05 -0.84 -2.37
CA TYR A 110 -11.06 0.62 -2.26
C TYR A 110 -12.35 1.21 -2.86
N PRO A 111 -13.01 2.20 -2.22
CA PRO A 111 -12.65 2.85 -0.94
C PRO A 111 -12.81 1.94 0.29
N LEU A 112 -11.93 2.11 1.29
CA LEU A 112 -11.84 1.19 2.43
C LEU A 112 -13.07 1.28 3.36
N PRO A 113 -13.42 0.18 4.07
CA PRO A 113 -14.41 0.22 5.14
C PRO A 113 -14.05 1.29 6.19
N VAL A 114 -15.06 1.96 6.74
CA VAL A 114 -14.96 2.99 7.80
C VAL A 114 -14.25 4.29 7.37
N ILE A 115 -13.09 4.21 6.73
CA ILE A 115 -12.23 5.36 6.39
C ILE A 115 -12.34 5.83 4.93
N SER A 116 -13.08 5.10 4.09
CA SER A 116 -13.38 5.46 2.70
C SER A 116 -12.10 5.80 1.92
N ARG A 117 -12.04 6.99 1.31
CA ARG A 117 -10.89 7.48 0.52
C ARG A 117 -9.78 8.11 1.36
N SER A 118 -10.00 8.31 2.66
CA SER A 118 -9.05 8.94 3.58
C SER A 118 -8.12 7.90 4.20
N VAL A 119 -7.37 7.20 3.35
CA VAL A 119 -6.60 6.00 3.73
C VAL A 119 -5.20 6.28 4.28
N PHE A 120 -4.71 7.52 4.20
CA PHE A 120 -3.37 7.88 4.66
C PHE A 120 -3.43 8.67 5.95
N ARG A 121 -2.82 8.14 7.00
CA ARG A 121 -2.76 8.78 8.31
C ARG A 121 -1.67 9.86 8.32
N VAL A 122 -1.91 10.97 9.01
CA VAL A 122 -0.98 12.11 9.12
C VAL A 122 -0.78 12.58 10.58
N ALA A 123 -1.36 11.87 11.55
CA ALA A 123 -1.22 12.13 12.96
C ALA A 123 -1.17 10.82 13.76
N GLY A 124 -0.50 10.83 14.92
CA GLY A 124 -0.37 9.66 15.78
C GLY A 124 -1.61 9.34 16.62
N GLY A 125 -1.51 8.25 17.38
CA GLY A 125 -2.57 7.76 18.27
C GLY A 125 -3.55 6.81 17.59
N ALA A 126 -4.34 6.12 18.40
CA ALA A 126 -5.39 5.20 17.94
C ALA A 126 -6.42 5.92 17.06
N TYR A 127 -7.04 5.19 16.13
CA TYR A 127 -8.14 5.66 15.32
C TYR A 127 -9.33 6.06 16.19
N GLN A 128 -9.97 7.16 15.80
CA GLN A 128 -11.25 7.62 16.35
C GLN A 128 -12.18 7.96 15.18
N SER A 129 -13.49 7.74 15.33
CA SER A 129 -14.48 8.00 14.27
C SER A 129 -14.44 9.44 13.73
N GLY A 130 -14.04 10.41 14.55
CA GLY A 130 -13.87 11.82 14.16
C GLY A 130 -12.56 12.15 13.44
N ASP A 131 -11.62 11.21 13.28
CA ASP A 131 -10.26 11.49 12.78
C ASP A 131 -10.24 12.02 11.33
N ILE A 132 -11.19 11.61 10.49
CA ILE A 132 -11.31 12.12 9.12
C ILE A 132 -11.74 13.59 9.14
N GLY A 133 -12.78 13.92 9.91
CA GLY A 133 -13.26 15.29 10.08
C GLY A 133 -12.22 16.20 10.75
N ALA A 134 -11.39 15.63 11.61
CA ALA A 134 -10.26 16.32 12.25
C ALA A 134 -8.99 16.41 11.37
N GLY A 135 -9.01 15.89 10.14
CA GLY A 135 -7.89 15.97 9.20
C GLY A 135 -6.70 15.07 9.53
N LYS A 136 -6.86 14.04 10.38
CA LYS A 136 -5.79 13.08 10.74
C LYS A 136 -5.66 11.93 9.75
N LEU A 137 -6.69 11.73 8.93
CA LEU A 137 -6.74 10.75 7.83
C LEU A 137 -7.14 11.50 6.56
N VAL A 138 -6.35 11.35 5.50
CA VAL A 138 -6.47 12.11 4.25
C VAL A 138 -6.29 11.20 3.04
N GLY A 139 -6.79 11.63 1.88
CA GLY A 139 -6.60 10.90 0.61
C GLY A 139 -5.25 11.18 -0.07
N ARG A 140 -4.48 12.16 0.41
CA ARG A 140 -3.21 12.56 -0.19
C ARG A 140 -2.26 13.15 0.86
N THR A 141 -1.03 12.65 0.89
CA THR A 141 0.05 13.16 1.74
C THR A 141 1.43 12.77 1.19
N GLY A 142 2.51 13.30 1.77
CA GLY A 142 3.89 13.06 1.37
C GLY A 142 4.56 11.89 2.09
N VAL A 143 5.71 11.43 1.57
CA VAL A 143 6.46 10.28 2.10
C VAL A 143 6.80 10.42 3.59
N GLN A 144 7.08 11.63 4.07
CA GLN A 144 7.33 11.88 5.49
C GLN A 144 6.16 11.41 6.37
N TYR A 145 4.94 11.84 6.05
CA TYR A 145 3.75 11.45 6.82
C TYR A 145 3.43 9.97 6.61
N LEU A 146 3.53 9.47 5.37
CA LEU A 146 3.30 8.05 5.08
C LEU A 146 4.21 7.15 5.92
N SER A 147 5.52 7.40 5.91
CA SER A 147 6.50 6.61 6.67
C SER A 147 6.37 6.75 8.18
N THR A 148 5.85 7.89 8.66
CA THR A 148 5.67 8.14 10.10
C THR A 148 4.38 7.53 10.65
N TYR A 149 3.28 7.61 9.89
CA TYR A 149 1.94 7.35 10.43
C TYR A 149 1.20 6.21 9.73
N SER A 150 1.48 5.92 8.46
CA SER A 150 0.81 4.88 7.66
C SER A 150 1.65 3.61 7.49
N MET A 151 2.88 3.61 7.99
CA MET A 151 3.83 2.52 7.86
C MET A 151 4.46 2.18 9.20
N VAL A 152 4.99 0.97 9.30
CA VAL A 152 5.87 0.52 10.37
C VAL A 152 7.26 0.25 9.81
N ARG A 153 8.30 0.56 10.58
CA ARG A 153 9.67 0.21 10.20
C ARG A 153 9.94 -1.24 10.56
N VAL A 154 10.22 -2.06 9.56
CA VAL A 154 10.54 -3.50 9.71
C VAL A 154 11.97 -3.68 10.16
N SER A 155 12.93 -3.07 9.46
CA SER A 155 14.36 -3.21 9.72
C SER A 155 15.17 -2.11 9.03
N ARG A 156 16.45 -1.96 9.39
CA ARG A 156 17.45 -1.27 8.54
C ARG A 156 18.30 -2.22 7.73
N ASP A 157 18.09 -3.52 7.89
CA ASP A 157 18.72 -4.57 7.09
C ASP A 157 17.86 -4.91 5.87
N MET A 158 18.46 -4.76 4.68
CA MET A 158 17.81 -5.06 3.40
C MET A 158 17.48 -6.54 3.22
N GLN A 159 18.14 -7.45 3.93
CA GLN A 159 17.81 -8.88 3.88
C GLN A 159 16.42 -9.18 4.45
N GLN A 160 15.85 -8.28 5.26
CA GLN A 160 14.51 -8.40 5.81
C GLN A 160 13.42 -7.88 4.86
N ALA A 161 13.79 -7.26 3.74
CA ALA A 161 12.83 -6.70 2.79
C ALA A 161 12.06 -7.81 2.06
N ARG A 162 10.74 -7.67 2.03
CA ARG A 162 9.82 -8.53 1.28
C ARG A 162 9.21 -7.74 0.13
N ARG A 163 8.83 -8.43 -0.95
CA ARG A 163 8.13 -7.79 -2.08
C ARG A 163 6.93 -7.00 -1.55
N GLY A 164 6.81 -5.75 -1.99
CA GLY A 164 5.79 -4.80 -1.53
C GLY A 164 6.22 -3.91 -0.35
N ASP A 165 7.32 -4.23 0.34
CA ASP A 165 7.92 -3.33 1.32
C ASP A 165 8.52 -2.09 0.65
N LEU A 166 8.73 -1.04 1.44
CA LEU A 166 9.20 0.25 1.00
C LEU A 166 10.58 0.56 1.54
N LEU A 167 11.43 1.16 0.71
CA LEU A 167 12.73 1.69 1.13
C LEU A 167 12.59 3.19 1.32
N ILE A 168 12.80 3.69 2.53
CA ILE A 168 12.64 5.10 2.85
C ILE A 168 14.00 5.75 3.08
N PHE A 169 14.19 6.92 2.47
CA PHE A 169 15.39 7.71 2.57
C PHE A 169 15.09 9.15 2.96
N ILE A 170 16.06 9.82 3.58
CA ILE A 170 16.09 11.27 3.72
C ILE A 170 17.20 11.85 2.83
N ARG A 171 16.86 12.82 1.98
CA ARG A 171 17.81 13.51 1.10
C ARG A 171 18.64 14.52 1.92
N PRO A 172 19.98 14.35 2.01
CA PRO A 172 20.84 15.30 2.71
C PRO A 172 20.68 16.71 2.15
N GLY A 173 20.74 17.72 3.02
CA GLY A 173 20.65 19.14 2.64
C GLY A 173 19.26 19.65 2.28
N GLN A 174 18.39 18.81 1.70
CA GLN A 174 17.02 19.20 1.34
C GLN A 174 15.97 18.85 2.40
N ARG A 175 16.31 17.98 3.37
CA ARG A 175 15.41 17.49 4.42
C ARG A 175 14.09 16.90 3.88
N SER A 176 14.06 16.51 2.60
CA SER A 176 12.92 15.87 1.97
C SER A 176 13.08 14.35 1.99
N TYR A 177 11.95 13.65 2.00
CA TYR A 177 11.92 12.20 2.02
C TYR A 177 11.85 11.66 0.60
N HIS A 178 12.47 10.51 0.39
CA HIS A 178 12.39 9.77 -0.87
C HIS A 178 12.00 8.33 -0.58
N SER A 179 11.36 7.68 -1.54
CA SER A 179 10.86 6.32 -1.37
C SER A 179 11.04 5.48 -2.62
N MET A 180 11.25 4.19 -2.41
CA MET A 180 11.29 3.17 -3.45
C MET A 180 10.41 1.99 -3.01
N VAL A 181 9.83 1.26 -3.98
CA VAL A 181 9.10 0.02 -3.73
C VAL A 181 10.03 -1.16 -4.02
N TYR A 182 10.20 -2.05 -3.04
CA TYR A 182 10.96 -3.29 -3.23
C TYR A 182 10.09 -4.33 -3.94
N LEU A 183 10.57 -4.84 -5.07
CA LEU A 183 9.82 -5.75 -5.94
C LEU A 183 10.11 -7.22 -5.62
N GLY A 184 10.98 -7.51 -4.65
CA GLY A 184 11.58 -8.83 -4.49
C GLY A 184 12.75 -9.03 -5.46
N ASP A 185 13.45 -10.15 -5.31
CA ASP A 185 14.55 -10.57 -6.19
C ASP A 185 15.62 -9.48 -6.41
N GLY A 186 15.86 -8.66 -5.38
CA GLY A 186 16.85 -7.59 -5.43
C GLY A 186 16.49 -6.42 -6.34
N LYS A 187 15.23 -6.26 -6.77
CA LYS A 187 14.76 -5.18 -7.65
C LYS A 187 13.98 -4.12 -6.88
N VAL A 188 14.06 -2.88 -7.37
CA VAL A 188 13.31 -1.74 -6.85
C VAL A 188 12.77 -0.89 -7.99
N VAL A 189 11.60 -0.30 -7.77
CA VAL A 189 11.02 0.74 -8.64
C VAL A 189 10.77 2.00 -7.83
N TYR A 190 11.01 3.15 -8.44
CA TYR A 190 10.80 4.44 -7.78
C TYR A 190 10.62 5.56 -8.81
N HIS A 191 10.04 6.67 -8.37
CA HIS A 191 9.99 7.90 -9.16
C HIS A 191 11.12 8.84 -8.72
N THR A 192 11.84 9.46 -9.65
CA THR A 192 13.05 10.25 -9.33
C THR A 192 12.76 11.57 -8.62
N GLY A 193 11.65 12.23 -8.92
CA GLY A 193 11.25 13.49 -8.27
C GLY A 193 10.64 13.29 -6.88
N ALA A 194 11.02 14.14 -5.92
CA ALA A 194 10.39 14.15 -4.60
C ALA A 194 9.15 15.05 -4.50
N SER A 195 8.92 15.90 -5.50
CA SER A 195 7.67 16.63 -5.67
C SER A 195 7.31 16.70 -7.16
N PRO A 196 6.04 16.94 -7.51
CA PRO A 196 5.63 17.05 -8.90
C PRO A 196 6.35 18.18 -9.66
N ALA A 197 6.68 19.26 -8.94
CA ALA A 197 7.39 20.41 -9.51
C ALA A 197 8.86 20.09 -9.89
N GLU A 198 9.48 19.10 -9.24
CA GLU A 198 10.81 18.61 -9.65
C GLU A 198 10.76 17.83 -10.97
N GLY A 199 9.55 17.41 -11.40
CA GLY A 199 9.39 16.47 -12.50
C GLY A 199 10.05 15.12 -12.19
N GLY A 200 10.38 14.37 -13.24
CA GLY A 200 11.09 13.11 -13.10
C GLY A 200 10.45 11.97 -13.90
N GLU A 201 10.97 10.78 -13.66
CA GLU A 201 10.58 9.56 -14.34
C GLU A 201 10.52 8.39 -13.35
N VAL A 202 9.83 7.33 -13.74
CA VAL A 202 9.88 6.07 -13.00
C VAL A 202 11.09 5.27 -13.48
N ARG A 203 11.91 4.80 -12.55
CA ARG A 203 13.09 3.96 -12.81
C ARG A 203 12.94 2.60 -12.15
N LEU A 204 13.42 1.58 -12.85
CA LEU A 204 13.51 0.20 -12.39
C LEU A 204 14.97 -0.24 -12.40
N LEU A 205 15.48 -0.72 -11.28
CA LEU A 205 16.88 -1.15 -11.15
C LEU A 205 17.06 -2.18 -10.04
N THR A 206 18.28 -2.70 -9.90
CA THR A 206 18.60 -3.61 -8.80
C THR A 206 19.18 -2.87 -7.60
N VAL A 207 18.95 -3.40 -6.40
CA VAL A 207 19.60 -2.97 -5.15
C VAL A 207 21.13 -2.97 -5.32
N GLN A 208 21.67 -3.96 -6.02
CA GLN A 208 23.10 -4.04 -6.30
C GLN A 208 23.59 -2.88 -7.18
N SER A 209 22.77 -2.39 -8.11
CA SER A 209 23.07 -1.17 -8.88
C SER A 209 22.97 0.09 -8.02
N LEU A 210 22.01 0.20 -7.09
CA LEU A 210 21.97 1.32 -6.14
C LEU A 210 23.23 1.40 -5.29
N LEU A 211 23.74 0.27 -4.80
CA LEU A 211 24.95 0.26 -3.98
C LEU A 211 26.20 0.71 -4.75
N ARG A 212 26.15 0.76 -6.09
CA ARG A 212 27.21 1.28 -6.96
C ARG A 212 26.96 2.70 -7.46
N TYR A 213 25.80 3.30 -7.15
CA TYR A 213 25.52 4.67 -7.55
C TYR A 213 26.53 5.63 -6.91
N ALA A 214 26.94 6.67 -7.65
CA ALA A 214 27.86 7.68 -7.14
C ALA A 214 27.27 8.40 -5.91
N GLU A 215 25.96 8.65 -5.94
CA GLU A 215 25.25 9.30 -4.85
C GLU A 215 24.95 8.32 -3.72
N ARG A 216 25.86 8.29 -2.73
CA ARG A 216 25.79 7.39 -1.56
C ARG A 216 24.55 7.59 -0.70
N ALA A 217 23.89 8.74 -0.77
CA ALA A 217 22.67 9.03 -0.01
C ALA A 217 21.54 8.02 -0.29
N PHE A 218 21.51 7.45 -1.50
CA PHE A 218 20.49 6.46 -1.92
C PHE A 218 20.93 5.00 -1.78
N HIS A 219 22.06 4.72 -1.11
CA HIS A 219 22.50 3.35 -0.86
C HIS A 219 21.63 2.72 0.23
N PRO A 220 20.89 1.63 -0.04
CA PRO A 220 20.07 0.96 0.98
C PRO A 220 20.96 0.09 1.88
N ALA A 221 21.81 0.71 2.67
CA ALA A 221 22.74 0.07 3.59
C ALA A 221 22.45 0.53 5.02
N SER A 222 22.52 -0.40 5.99
CA SER A 222 22.27 -0.10 7.41
C SER A 222 23.24 0.94 7.98
N SER A 223 24.44 1.05 7.41
CA SER A 223 25.44 2.07 7.75
C SER A 223 25.17 3.44 7.13
N ASN A 224 24.33 3.55 6.10
CA ASN A 224 24.00 4.82 5.46
C ASN A 224 22.97 5.59 6.31
N PRO A 225 23.29 6.75 6.90
CA PRO A 225 22.34 7.52 7.72
C PRO A 225 21.16 8.06 6.92
N SER A 226 21.29 8.24 5.60
CA SER A 226 20.18 8.64 4.74
C SER A 226 19.16 7.52 4.54
N PHE A 227 19.54 6.25 4.73
CA PHE A 227 18.61 5.13 4.65
C PHE A 227 17.90 4.93 6.00
N LEU A 228 16.63 5.33 6.05
CA LEU A 228 15.79 5.26 7.25
C LEU A 228 15.33 3.83 7.54
N GLY A 229 15.25 3.00 6.49
CA GLY A 229 15.04 1.56 6.61
C GLY A 229 14.03 1.01 5.60
N VAL A 230 13.69 -0.25 5.83
CA VAL A 230 12.62 -0.99 5.20
C VAL A 230 11.34 -0.79 6.01
N TYR A 231 10.26 -0.44 5.33
CA TYR A 231 8.96 -0.14 5.91
C TYR A 231 7.87 -1.02 5.29
N ARG A 232 6.82 -1.30 6.07
CA ARG A 232 5.62 -2.00 5.63
C ARG A 232 4.39 -1.14 5.91
N TRP A 233 3.39 -1.24 5.04
CA TRP A 233 2.10 -0.59 5.27
C TRP A 233 1.42 -1.17 6.51
N LYS A 234 0.93 -0.31 7.40
CA LYS A 234 0.24 -0.74 8.63
C LYS A 234 -0.97 -1.63 8.37
N ILE A 235 -1.79 -1.26 7.38
CA ILE A 235 -2.95 -2.06 6.95
C ILE A 235 -2.60 -3.48 6.48
N ALA A 236 -1.31 -3.82 6.33
CA ALA A 236 -0.84 -5.11 5.85
C ALA A 236 0.32 -5.69 6.69
N ASP A 237 0.62 -5.13 7.87
CA ASP A 237 1.71 -5.62 8.74
C ASP A 237 1.26 -6.80 9.62
#